data_AF-A0A847MBF8-F1
#
_entry.id   AF-A0A847MBF8-F1
#
_cell.length_a   1.000
_cell.length_b   1.000
_cell.length_c   1.000
_cell.angle_alpha   90.00
_cell.angle_beta   90.00
_cell.angle_gamma   90.00
#
_symmetry.space_group_name_H-M   'P 1'
#
loop_
_entity.id
_entity.type
_entity.pdbx_description
1 polymer ?
#
loop_
_entity_poly.entity_id
_entity_poly.type
_entity_poly.pdbx_seq_one_letter_code
_entity_poly.pdbx_strand_id
1 'polypeptide(L)' 'AVYDPYGRLIAEVAPHAAGIAMAPVYPRQDLSTYHRWGDGPLLTICLLLILGASTAVGRDRRFQSE' A
#
# COMPACT_ATOMS: atom_id res chain seq x y z
N ALA A 1 11.26 -14.87 12.93
CA ALA A 1 10.65 -13.72 13.62
C ALA A 1 9.13 -13.89 13.65
N VAL A 2 8.46 -13.32 14.64
CA VAL A 2 7.01 -13.22 14.78
C VAL A 2 6.66 -11.75 14.72
N TYR A 3 5.73 -11.37 13.85
CA TYR A 3 5.25 -10.00 13.68
C TYR A 3 3.78 -9.91 14.02
N ASP A 4 3.36 -8.76 14.54
CA ASP A 4 1.96 -8.43 14.72
C ASP A 4 1.31 -7.98 13.38
N PRO A 5 -0.03 -7.87 13.34
CA PRO A 5 -0.75 -7.41 12.14
C PRO A 5 -0.42 -5.98 11.67
N TYR A 6 0.30 -5.20 12.49
CA TYR A 6 0.74 -3.84 12.19
C TYR A 6 2.22 -3.78 11.76
N GLY A 7 2.87 -4.95 11.61
CA GLY A 7 4.27 -5.06 11.19
C GLY A 7 5.27 -4.88 12.33
N ARG A 8 4.83 -4.82 13.59
CA ARG A 8 5.72 -4.75 14.74
C ARG A 8 6.31 -6.12 15.04
N LEU A 9 7.62 -6.16 15.26
CA LEU A 9 8.30 -7.37 15.70
C LEU A 9 7.93 -7.72 17.16
N ILE A 10 7.46 -8.95 17.38
CA ILE A 10 7.09 -9.47 18.71
C ILE A 10 8.16 -10.41 19.26
N ALA A 11 8.72 -11.28 18.42
CA ALA A 11 9.77 -12.22 18.83
C ALA A 11 10.72 -12.50 17.67
N GLU A 12 12.02 -12.60 17.94
CA GLU A 12 13.03 -12.87 16.92
C GLU A 12 14.11 -13.82 17.47
N VAL A 13 14.64 -14.66 16.60
CA VAL A 13 15.90 -15.36 16.84
C VAL A 13 16.96 -14.58 16.07
N ALA A 14 18.04 -14.20 16.76
CA ALA A 14 19.11 -13.45 16.12
C ALA A 14 19.66 -14.18 14.88
N PRO A 15 20.09 -13.45 13.84
CA PRO A 15 20.76 -14.05 12.70
C PRO A 15 21.94 -14.91 13.14
N HIS A 16 22.07 -16.09 12.54
CA HIS A 16 23.16 -17.06 12.83
C HIS A 16 23.18 -17.62 14.27
N ALA A 17 22.13 -17.41 15.07
CA ALA A 17 22.01 -18.02 16.39
C ALA A 17 21.08 -19.25 16.34
N ALA A 18 21.43 -20.29 17.09
CA ALA A 18 20.50 -21.37 17.38
C ALA A 18 19.51 -20.89 18.46
N GLY A 19 18.21 -20.98 18.19
CA GLY A 19 17.18 -20.55 19.15
C GLY A 19 15.76 -20.80 18.65
N ILE A 20 14.79 -20.61 19.55
CA ILE A 20 13.36 -20.74 19.28
C ILE A 20 12.68 -19.41 19.66
N ALA A 21 12.00 -18.77 18.72
CA ALA A 21 11.15 -17.62 19.00
C ALA A 21 9.70 -18.08 19.19
N MET A 22 9.12 -17.79 20.36
CA MET A 22 7.72 -18.07 20.67
C MET A 22 7.03 -16.80 21.14
N ALA A 23 5.81 -16.57 20.68
CA ALA A 23 4.97 -15.47 21.13
C ALA A 23 3.50 -15.86 21.07
N PRO A 24 2.64 -15.35 21.97
CA PRO A 24 1.20 -15.53 21.87
C PRO A 24 0.69 -14.76 20.65
N VAL A 25 -0.04 -15.44 19.77
CA VAL A 25 -0.68 -14.87 18.58
C VAL A 25 -2.18 -15.03 18.72
N TYR A 26 -2.93 -13.94 18.50
CA TYR A 26 -4.39 -13.95 18.57
C TYR A 26 -4.98 -13.83 17.17
N PRO A 27 -5.97 -14.67 16.81
CA PRO A 27 -6.62 -14.57 15.51
C PRO A 27 -7.42 -13.26 15.41
N ARG A 28 -7.42 -12.66 14.21
CA ARG A 28 -8.25 -11.51 13.86
C ARG A 28 -9.37 -11.95 12.92
N GLN A 29 -10.56 -11.40 13.11
CA GLN A 29 -11.72 -11.68 12.24
C GLN A 29 -12.01 -10.52 11.27
N ASP A 30 -11.34 -9.39 11.45
CA ASP A 30 -11.58 -8.20 10.65
C ASP A 30 -10.73 -8.17 9.39
N LEU A 31 -11.36 -7.81 8.27
CA LEU A 31 -10.67 -7.54 7.01
C LEU A 31 -10.19 -6.08 6.97
N SER A 32 -8.93 -5.86 6.59
CA SER A 32 -8.42 -4.50 6.39
C SER A 32 -9.08 -3.83 5.18
N THR A 33 -9.09 -2.50 5.16
CA THR A 33 -9.60 -1.72 4.02
C THR A 33 -8.89 -2.11 2.71
N TYR A 34 -7.58 -2.37 2.79
CA TYR A 34 -6.79 -2.83 1.65
C TYR A 34 -7.29 -4.17 1.12
N HIS A 35 -7.66 -5.13 1.97
CA HIS A 35 -8.23 -6.40 1.51
C HIS A 35 -9.59 -6.22 0.82
N ARG A 36 -10.36 -5.21 1.19
CA ARG A 36 -11.70 -4.96 0.60
C ARG A 36 -11.61 -4.31 -0.78
N TRP A 37 -10.67 -3.41 -0.99
CA TRP A 37 -10.63 -2.54 -2.18
C TRP A 37 -9.38 -2.75 -3.05
N GLY A 38 -8.36 -3.46 -2.54
CA GLY A 38 -7.06 -3.62 -3.17
C GLY A 38 -6.46 -2.27 -3.56
N ASP A 39 -5.89 -2.24 -4.76
CA ASP A 39 -5.32 -1.03 -5.37
C ASP A 39 -6.36 -0.18 -6.13
N GLY A 40 -7.64 -0.58 -6.14
CA GLY A 40 -8.69 0.08 -6.92
C GLY A 40 -8.81 1.60 -6.66
N PRO A 41 -8.87 2.07 -5.40
CA PRO A 41 -8.91 3.50 -5.09
C PRO A 41 -7.66 4.24 -5.59
N LEU A 42 -6.48 3.64 -5.46
CA LEU A 42 -5.23 4.22 -5.93
C LEU A 42 -5.23 4.37 -7.45
N LEU A 43 -5.60 3.31 -8.17
CA LEU A 43 -5.72 3.32 -9.63
C LEU A 43 -6.73 4.37 -10.11
N THR A 44 -7.83 4.55 -9.38
CA THR A 44 -8.84 5.57 -9.68
C THR A 44 -8.24 6.97 -9.58
N ILE A 45 -7.49 7.27 -8.52
CA ILE A 45 -6.81 8.57 -8.36
C ILE A 45 -5.77 8.77 -9.47
N CYS A 46 -4.95 7.76 -9.75
CA CYS A 46 -3.95 7.83 -10.83
C CYS A 46 -4.62 8.11 -12.19
N LEU A 47 -5.74 7.45 -12.49
CA LEU A 47 -6.49 7.68 -13.73
C LEU A 47 -7.01 9.11 -13.82
N LEU A 48 -7.58 9.65 -12.74
CA LEU A 48 -8.06 11.03 -12.69
C LEU A 48 -6.93 12.03 -12.91
N LEU A 49 -5.77 11.80 -12.31
CA LEU A 49 -4.58 12.63 -12.50
C LEU A 49 -4.09 12.59 -13.96
N ILE A 50 -4.05 11.41 -14.59
CA ILE A 50 -3.67 11.25 -15.99
C ILE A 50 -4.63 11.99 -16.92
N LEU A 51 -5.94 11.85 -16.70
CA LEU A 51 -6.96 12.53 -17.50
C LEU A 51 -6.90 14.06 -17.31
N GLY A 52 -6.74 14.52 -16.07
CA GLY A 52 -6.56 15.93 -15.74
C GLY A 52 -5.33 16.53 -16.41
N ALA A 53 -4.18 15.85 -16.33
CA ALA A 53 -2.96 16.27 -16.99
C ALA A 53 -3.11 16.31 -18.52
N SER A 54 -3.74 15.29 -19.10
CA SER A 54 -3.96 15.22 -20.56
C SER A 54 -4.85 16.36 -21.07
N THR A 55 -5.90 16.72 -20.32
CA THR A 55 -6.77 17.85 -20.68
C THR A 55 -6.10 19.21 -20.46
N ALA A 56 -5.24 19.35 -19.45
CA ALA A 56 -4.43 20.55 -19.23
C ALA A 56 -3.41 20.77 -20.36
N VAL A 57 -2.69 19.72 -20.76
CA VAL A 57 -1.72 19.77 -21.88
C VAL A 57 -2.42 20.07 -23.21
N GLY A 58 -3.61 19.51 -23.44
CA GLY A 58 -4.41 19.80 -24.63
C GLY A 58 -4.84 21.27 -24.73
N ARG A 59 -5.16 21.90 -23.59
CA ARG A 59 -5.49 23.35 -23.53
C ARG A 59 -4.28 24.23 -23.80
N ASP A 60 -3.13 23.88 -23.23
CA ASP A 60 -1.89 24.65 -23.36
C ASP A 60 -1.36 24.64 -24.80
N ARG A 61 -1.37 23.47 -25.46
CA ARG A 61 -0.98 23.35 -26.88
C ARG A 61 -1.89 24.13 -27.83
N ARG A 62 -3.18 24.26 -27.52
CA ARG A 62 -4.14 24.99 -28.35
C ARG A 62 -3.94 26.50 -28.26
N PHE A 63 -3.48 26.99 -27.11
CA PHE A 63 -3.16 28.41 -26.88
C PHE A 63 -1.88 28.87 -27.59
N GLN A 64 -0.94 27.97 -27.88
CA GLN A 64 0.31 28.31 -28.59
C GLN A 64 0.18 28.30 -30.13
N SER A 65 -0.95 27.83 -30.66
CA SER A 65 -1.22 27.73 -32.10
C SER A 65 -2.07 28.88 -32.66
N GLU A 66 -2.46 29.83 -31.81
CA GLU A 66 -3.11 31.11 -32.17
C GLU A 66 -2.10 32.25 -32.11
#